data_AF-A0A3C0IYD6-F1
#
_entry.id   AF-A0A3C0IYD6-F1
#
_cell.length_a   1.000
_cell.length_b   1.000
_cell.length_c   1.000
_cell.angle_alpha   90.00
_cell.angle_beta   90.00
_cell.angle_gamma   90.00
#
_symmetry.space_group_name_H-M   'P 1'
#
loop_
_entity.id
_entity.type
_entity.pdbx_description
1 polymer ?
#
loop_
_entity_poly.entity_id
_entity_poly.type
_entity_poly.pdbx_seq_one_letter_code
_entity_poly.pdbx_strand_id
1 'polypeptide(L)'
;AKALSIFIKPDVSSTFVMELPPYRMPKMSGVLLQTWERGKEFLHKAGTVILLAVVVVWALSNLPPGVAPGSSDSLIGRIGSAIAPILKPAGFGTWQAAAALVFGAVAKELIVGTLGVLYGTGGMGLAGAIQANWTPLSAYAFLVMSLVYMPCVATTAAIRRETGSRAWTAFAVVYPLVLAWVLAVIVYQFGSLLGLA
;
A
#
# COMPACT_ATOMS: atom_id res chain seq x y z
N ALA A 1 24.06 -0.08 -12.87
CA ALA A 1 24.10 0.06 -14.35
C ALA A 1 23.99 -1.29 -15.08
N LYS A 2 24.89 -2.26 -14.84
CA LYS A 2 24.96 -3.54 -15.60
C LYS A 2 23.73 -4.46 -15.49
N ALA A 3 23.00 -4.43 -14.36
CA ALA A 3 21.78 -5.22 -14.18
C ALA A 3 20.56 -4.61 -14.91
N LEU A 4 20.56 -3.29 -15.14
CA LEU A 4 19.44 -2.58 -15.77
C LEU A 4 19.42 -2.75 -17.29
N SER A 5 20.59 -2.89 -17.92
CA SER A 5 20.72 -3.07 -19.37
C SER A 5 20.29 -4.45 -19.90
N ILE A 6 20.04 -5.41 -19.01
CA ILE A 6 19.55 -6.75 -19.38
C ILE A 6 18.01 -6.79 -19.48
N PHE A 7 17.32 -5.96 -18.71
CA PHE A 7 15.85 -5.97 -18.63
C PHE A 7 15.16 -4.84 -19.40
N ILE A 8 15.90 -3.77 -19.74
CA ILE A 8 15.43 -2.68 -20.58
C ILE A 8 15.95 -2.92 -22.00
N LYS A 9 15.03 -3.14 -22.96
CA LYS A 9 15.36 -2.99 -24.38
C LYS A 9 15.81 -1.55 -24.57
N PRO A 10 17.03 -1.30 -25.09
CA PRO A 10 17.44 0.05 -25.44
C PRO A 10 16.48 0.54 -26.53
N ASP A 11 15.62 1.49 -26.19
CA ASP A 11 14.83 2.18 -27.20
C ASP A 11 15.82 2.97 -28.04
N VAL A 12 15.80 2.71 -29.35
CA VAL A 12 16.75 3.23 -30.31
C VAL A 12 16.64 4.75 -30.23
N SER A 13 17.77 5.40 -29.96
CA SER A 13 17.96 6.85 -29.93
C SER A 13 16.96 7.59 -30.82
N SER A 14 15.87 8.05 -30.22
CA SER A 14 15.04 9.04 -30.87
C SER A 14 15.80 10.35 -30.77
N THR A 15 16.21 10.85 -31.93
CA THR A 15 16.63 12.24 -32.14
C THR A 15 15.43 13.13 -31.86
N PHE A 16 14.98 13.19 -30.60
CA PHE A 16 14.07 14.21 -30.14
C PHE A 16 14.91 15.48 -29.98
N VAL A 17 15.08 16.19 -31.09
CA VAL A 17 15.18 17.64 -31.02
C VAL A 17 13.84 18.08 -30.44
N MET A 18 13.81 18.26 -29.13
CA MET A 18 12.68 18.85 -28.42
C MET A 18 12.72 20.35 -28.71
N GLU A 19 12.30 20.73 -29.93
CA GLU A 19 11.98 22.10 -30.28
C GLU A 19 10.89 22.55 -29.29
N LEU A 20 11.30 23.25 -28.24
CA LEU A 20 10.34 23.71 -27.23
C LEU A 20 9.46 24.75 -27.93
N PRO A 21 8.15 24.49 -28.13
CA PRO A 21 7.28 25.49 -28.74
C PRO A 21 7.29 26.74 -27.84
N PRO A 22 7.16 27.95 -28.42
CA PRO A 22 7.15 29.19 -27.65
C PRO A 22 6.09 29.10 -26.55
N TYR A 23 6.54 29.20 -25.29
CA TYR A 23 5.70 29.07 -24.11
C TYR A 23 4.65 30.17 -24.08
N ARG A 24 3.42 29.84 -24.49
CA ARG A 24 2.28 30.76 -24.43
C ARG A 24 1.69 30.69 -23.04
N MET A 25 1.48 31.84 -22.40
CA MET A 25 0.83 31.87 -21.10
C MET A 25 -0.57 31.24 -21.20
N PRO A 26 -0.85 30.19 -20.43
CA PRO A 26 -2.12 29.50 -20.53
C PRO A 26 -3.23 30.37 -19.93
N LYS A 27 -4.40 30.35 -20.57
CA LYS A 27 -5.60 31.01 -20.01
C LYS A 27 -6.02 30.29 -18.73
N MET A 28 -6.17 31.01 -17.63
CA MET A 28 -6.54 30.44 -16.33
C MET A 28 -7.80 29.56 -16.37
N SER A 29 -8.80 29.96 -17.16
CA SER A 29 -10.02 29.19 -17.36
C SER A 29 -9.77 27.84 -18.04
N GLY A 30 -8.87 27.79 -19.01
CA GLY A 30 -8.48 26.56 -19.69
C GLY A 30 -7.71 25.61 -18.78
N VAL A 31 -6.78 26.14 -17.98
CA VAL A 31 -6.04 25.34 -17.00
C VAL A 31 -6.98 24.75 -15.95
N LEU A 32 -7.88 25.56 -15.40
CA LEU A 32 -8.83 25.11 -14.37
C LEU A 32 -9.82 24.08 -14.93
N LEU A 33 -10.35 24.30 -16.13
CA LEU A 33 -11.24 23.34 -16.78
C LEU A 33 -10.54 22.02 -17.09
N GLN A 34 -9.33 22.07 -17.66
CA GLN A 34 -8.55 20.87 -17.95
C GLN A 34 -8.15 20.13 -16.67
N THR A 35 -7.77 20.86 -15.61
CA THR A 35 -7.49 20.28 -14.30
C THR A 35 -8.73 19.61 -13.73
N TRP A 36 -9.90 20.24 -13.86
CA TRP A 36 -11.17 19.69 -13.39
C TRP A 36 -11.60 18.43 -14.15
N GLU A 37 -11.49 18.43 -15.48
CA GLU A 37 -11.80 17.27 -16.32
C GLU A 37 -10.90 16.08 -15.97
N ARG A 38 -9.60 16.31 -15.84
CA ARG A 38 -8.63 15.28 -15.42
C ARG A 38 -8.87 14.82 -13.99
N GLY A 39 -9.20 15.74 -13.09
CA GLY A 39 -9.53 15.44 -11.69
C GLY A 39 -10.80 14.60 -11.56
N LYS A 40 -11.86 14.92 -12.30
CA LYS A 40 -13.10 14.13 -12.35
C LYS A 40 -12.86 12.72 -12.87
N GLU A 41 -12.06 12.59 -13.94
CA GLU A 41 -11.72 11.29 -14.50
C GLU A 41 -10.92 10.42 -13.51
N PHE A 42 -9.98 11.03 -12.80
CA PHE A 42 -9.25 10.36 -11.71
C PHE A 42 -10.19 9.93 -10.59
N LEU A 43 -11.07 10.82 -10.13
CA LEU A 43 -11.97 10.53 -9.01
C LEU A 43 -12.94 9.38 -9.33
N HIS A 44 -13.45 9.32 -10.56
CA HIS A 44 -14.34 8.24 -11.00
C HIS A 44 -13.61 6.90 -11.09
N LYS A 45 -12.38 6.87 -11.65
CA LYS A 45 -11.57 5.65 -11.76
C LYS A 45 -11.03 5.17 -10.40
N ALA A 46 -10.54 6.08 -9.56
CA ALA A 46 -10.04 5.75 -8.24
C ALA A 46 -11.18 5.33 -7.30
N GLY A 47 -12.31 6.06 -7.33
CA GLY A 47 -13.48 5.79 -6.50
C GLY A 47 -14.09 4.41 -6.76
N THR A 48 -14.22 4.01 -8.04
CA THR A 48 -14.74 2.68 -8.40
C THR A 48 -13.84 1.55 -7.91
N VAL A 49 -12.51 1.72 -7.95
CA VAL A 49 -11.55 0.74 -7.42
C VAL A 49 -11.59 0.65 -5.90
N ILE A 50 -11.64 1.79 -5.21
CA ILE A 50 -11.70 1.83 -3.73
C ILE A 50 -13.01 1.20 -3.23
N LEU A 51 -14.15 1.55 -3.84
CA LEU A 51 -15.45 1.00 -3.45
C LEU A 51 -15.48 -0.51 -3.61
N LEU A 52 -14.98 -1.03 -4.74
CA LEU A 52 -14.82 -2.48 -4.94
C LEU A 52 -13.92 -3.11 -3.87
N ALA A 53 -12.78 -2.49 -3.57
CA ALA A 53 -11.86 -2.98 -2.54
C ALA A 53 -12.52 -3.05 -1.15
N VAL A 54 -13.30 -2.03 -0.76
CA VAL A 54 -14.03 -2.02 0.51
C VAL A 54 -15.11 -3.11 0.56
N VAL A 55 -15.86 -3.31 -0.53
CA VAL A 55 -16.85 -4.40 -0.62
C VAL A 55 -16.17 -5.77 -0.47
N VAL A 56 -15.01 -5.95 -1.09
CA VAL A 56 -14.21 -7.19 -0.96
C VAL A 56 -13.70 -7.36 0.47
N VAL A 57 -13.17 -6.32 1.11
CA VAL A 57 -12.76 -6.36 2.54
C VAL A 57 -13.95 -6.77 3.42
N TRP A 58 -15.09 -6.13 3.24
CA TRP A 58 -16.29 -6.41 4.00
C TRP A 58 -16.76 -7.85 3.82
N ALA A 59 -16.79 -8.34 2.57
CA ALA A 59 -17.13 -9.72 2.29
C ALA A 59 -16.14 -10.70 2.95
N LEU A 60 -14.83 -10.52 2.74
CA LEU A 60 -13.80 -11.38 3.35
C LEU A 60 -13.80 -11.34 4.89
N SER A 61 -14.25 -10.24 5.49
CA SER A 61 -14.41 -10.10 6.94
C SER A 61 -15.65 -10.82 7.49
N ASN A 62 -16.70 -10.99 6.65
CA ASN A 62 -17.97 -11.61 7.03
C ASN A 62 -18.11 -13.09 6.60
N LEU A 63 -17.18 -13.61 5.78
CA LEU A 63 -17.15 -15.02 5.39
C LEU A 63 -16.14 -15.82 6.23
N PRO A 64 -16.45 -17.05 6.70
CA PRO A 64 -17.68 -17.84 6.52
C PRO A 64 -18.84 -17.41 7.46
N PRO A 65 -20.11 -17.56 7.04
CA PRO A 65 -21.27 -17.23 7.88
C PRO A 65 -21.30 -18.15 9.11
N GLY A 66 -21.13 -17.57 10.31
CA GLY A 66 -21.12 -18.29 11.59
C GLY A 66 -19.99 -17.90 12.55
N VAL A 67 -19.01 -17.12 12.10
CA VAL A 67 -17.97 -16.53 12.97
C VAL A 67 -18.23 -15.04 13.19
N ALA A 68 -17.81 -14.51 14.33
CA ALA A 68 -17.94 -13.08 14.60
C ALA A 68 -17.19 -12.27 13.52
N PRO A 69 -17.82 -11.23 12.92
CA PRO A 69 -17.17 -10.39 11.91
C PRO A 69 -15.86 -9.81 12.46
N GLY A 70 -14.76 -9.92 11.70
CA GLY A 70 -13.46 -9.45 12.16
C GLY A 70 -12.82 -10.29 13.28
N SER A 71 -13.16 -11.57 13.41
CA SER A 71 -12.44 -12.52 14.28
C SER A 71 -11.29 -13.22 13.55
N SER A 72 -10.37 -13.84 14.31
CA SER A 72 -9.25 -14.63 13.77
C SER A 72 -9.70 -15.81 12.88
N ASP A 73 -10.94 -16.28 13.03
CA ASP A 73 -11.50 -17.38 12.25
C ASP A 73 -12.11 -16.93 10.91
N SER A 74 -12.33 -15.62 10.72
CA SER A 74 -12.75 -15.06 9.43
C SER A 74 -11.70 -15.32 8.35
N LEU A 75 -12.10 -15.32 7.08
CA LEU A 75 -11.17 -15.57 5.97
C LEU A 75 -10.02 -14.54 5.96
N ILE A 76 -10.34 -13.30 6.34
CA ILE A 76 -9.36 -12.22 6.56
C ILE A 76 -8.39 -12.54 7.70
N GLY A 77 -8.89 -13.12 8.79
CA GLY A 77 -8.11 -13.54 9.95
C GLY A 77 -7.19 -14.72 9.63
N ARG A 78 -7.63 -15.66 8.79
CA ARG A 78 -6.82 -16.79 8.30
C ARG A 78 -5.68 -16.34 7.40
N ILE A 79 -5.96 -15.41 6.47
CA ILE A 79 -4.92 -14.83 5.60
C ILE A 79 -3.93 -14.01 6.45
N GLY A 80 -4.45 -13.19 7.37
CA GLY A 80 -3.64 -12.38 8.29
C GLY A 80 -2.77 -13.24 9.22
N SER A 81 -3.31 -14.30 9.80
CA SER A 81 -2.56 -15.22 10.68
C SER A 81 -1.51 -16.05 9.96
N ALA A 82 -1.70 -16.36 8.68
CA ALA A 82 -0.68 -16.99 7.85
C ALA A 82 0.53 -16.07 7.60
N ILE A 83 0.29 -14.75 7.49
CA ILE A 83 1.33 -13.73 7.24
C ILE A 83 1.95 -13.22 8.55
N ALA A 84 1.19 -13.22 9.64
CA ALA A 84 1.60 -12.81 10.99
C ALA A 84 2.98 -13.34 11.45
N PRO A 85 3.37 -14.62 11.28
CA PRO A 85 4.67 -15.11 11.71
C PRO A 85 5.85 -14.41 11.04
N ILE A 86 5.68 -13.95 9.79
CA ILE A 86 6.71 -13.20 9.05
C ILE A 86 6.87 -11.78 9.64
N LEU A 87 5.80 -11.22 10.21
CA LEU A 87 5.79 -9.88 10.79
C LEU A 87 6.14 -9.84 12.28
N LYS A 88 6.17 -10.99 12.97
CA LYS A 88 6.63 -11.11 14.37
C LYS A 88 8.00 -10.44 14.63
N PRO A 89 9.06 -10.68 13.84
CA PRO A 89 10.35 -10.03 14.08
C PRO A 89 10.33 -8.51 13.89
N ALA A 90 9.31 -7.95 13.25
CA ALA A 90 9.12 -6.51 13.08
C ALA A 90 8.26 -5.89 14.21
N GLY A 91 7.79 -6.68 15.17
CA GLY A 91 7.09 -6.18 16.36
C GLY A 91 5.58 -5.98 16.26
N PHE A 92 5.00 -6.20 15.08
CA PHE A 92 3.57 -6.08 14.83
C PHE A 92 2.99 -7.38 14.23
N GLY A 93 3.41 -8.53 14.76
CA GLY A 93 2.99 -9.87 14.34
C GLY A 93 1.52 -10.23 14.64
N THR A 94 0.63 -9.24 14.67
CA THR A 94 -0.81 -9.44 14.85
C THR A 94 -1.46 -9.73 13.49
N TRP A 95 -2.52 -10.54 13.50
CA TRP A 95 -3.25 -10.87 12.27
C TRP A 95 -3.96 -9.63 11.70
N GLN A 96 -4.35 -8.67 12.55
CA GLN A 96 -4.93 -7.39 12.15
C GLN A 96 -3.93 -6.54 11.35
N ALA A 97 -2.69 -6.40 11.82
CA ALA A 97 -1.65 -5.65 11.11
C ALA A 97 -1.32 -6.29 9.76
N ALA A 98 -1.23 -7.63 9.72
CA ALA A 98 -1.00 -8.38 8.50
C ALA A 98 -2.14 -8.17 7.48
N ALA A 99 -3.40 -8.31 7.92
CA ALA A 99 -4.56 -8.05 7.06
C ALA A 99 -4.59 -6.60 6.56
N ALA A 100 -4.29 -5.63 7.43
CA ALA A 100 -4.26 -4.22 7.05
C ALA A 100 -3.21 -3.92 5.97
N LEU A 101 -2.01 -4.53 6.04
CA LEU A 101 -0.98 -4.40 4.99
C LEU A 101 -1.42 -5.03 3.66
N VAL A 102 -2.12 -6.16 3.71
CA VAL A 102 -2.66 -6.82 2.51
C VAL A 102 -3.66 -5.93 1.78
N PHE A 103 -4.53 -5.21 2.49
CA PHE A 103 -5.45 -4.27 1.83
C PHE A 103 -4.80 -2.93 1.51
N GLY A 104 -3.82 -2.52 2.31
CA GLY A 104 -2.95 -1.39 2.00
C GLY A 104 -2.30 -1.52 0.61
N ALA A 105 -1.97 -2.76 0.21
CA ALA A 105 -1.47 -3.09 -1.12
C ALA A 105 -2.28 -2.47 -2.26
N VAL A 106 -3.61 -2.43 -2.07
CA VAL A 106 -4.56 -1.96 -3.06
C VAL A 106 -4.55 -0.44 -3.07
N ALA A 107 -4.71 0.18 -1.91
CA ALA A 107 -4.45 1.60 -1.69
C ALA A 107 -3.99 1.84 -0.24
N LYS A 108 -3.00 2.73 -0.07
CA LYS A 108 -2.28 2.91 1.20
C LYS A 108 -3.21 3.41 2.32
N GLU A 109 -4.21 4.18 1.95
CA GLU A 109 -5.21 4.77 2.84
C GLU A 109 -6.16 3.71 3.41
N LEU A 110 -6.33 2.55 2.74
CA LEU A 110 -7.17 1.45 3.23
C LEU A 110 -6.63 0.83 4.52
N ILE A 111 -5.35 1.04 4.86
CA ILE A 111 -4.78 0.55 6.12
C ILE A 111 -5.58 1.07 7.31
N VAL A 112 -5.91 2.38 7.33
CA VAL A 112 -6.66 2.99 8.43
C VAL A 112 -8.11 2.49 8.45
N GLY A 113 -8.74 2.40 7.27
CA GLY A 113 -10.11 1.89 7.16
C GLY A 113 -10.24 0.43 7.59
N THR A 114 -9.30 -0.42 7.19
CA THR A 114 -9.28 -1.84 7.56
C THR A 114 -9.04 -2.03 9.05
N LEU A 115 -8.10 -1.31 9.67
CA LEU A 115 -7.90 -1.35 11.12
C LEU A 115 -9.15 -0.85 11.86
N GLY A 116 -9.81 0.21 11.39
CA GLY A 116 -11.07 0.71 11.98
C GLY A 116 -12.21 -0.31 11.96
N VAL A 117 -12.31 -1.10 10.89
CA VAL A 117 -13.30 -2.18 10.77
C VAL A 117 -12.91 -3.38 11.66
N LEU A 118 -11.63 -3.78 11.65
CA LEU A 118 -11.16 -4.95 12.41
C LEU A 118 -11.15 -4.74 13.93
N TYR A 119 -10.89 -3.52 14.40
CA TYR A 119 -11.00 -3.17 15.82
C TYR A 119 -12.43 -2.85 16.26
N GLY A 120 -13.39 -2.79 15.33
CA GLY A 120 -14.80 -2.50 15.64
C GLY A 120 -15.06 -1.08 16.17
N THR A 121 -14.07 -0.18 16.14
CA THR A 121 -14.15 1.15 16.73
C THR A 121 -14.54 2.26 15.75
N GLY A 122 -14.62 1.96 14.45
CA GLY A 122 -14.80 2.98 13.41
C GLY A 122 -13.68 4.04 13.42
N GLY A 123 -13.92 5.19 12.78
CA GLY A 123 -12.90 6.25 12.64
C GLY A 123 -12.60 7.06 13.91
N MET A 124 -13.58 7.24 14.81
CA MET A 124 -13.41 8.08 16.02
C MET A 124 -12.77 7.36 17.21
N GLY A 125 -12.80 6.02 17.28
CA GLY A 125 -12.21 5.24 18.38
C GLY A 125 -10.89 4.54 18.05
N LEU A 126 -10.42 4.63 16.80
CA LEU A 126 -9.27 3.88 16.32
C LEU A 126 -7.96 4.24 17.05
N ALA A 127 -7.76 5.51 17.38
CA ALA A 127 -6.56 5.95 18.09
C ALA A 127 -6.42 5.26 19.46
N GLY A 128 -7.52 5.17 20.23
CA GLY A 128 -7.54 4.48 21.51
C GLY A 128 -7.34 2.96 21.38
N ALA A 129 -7.93 2.35 20.35
CA ALA A 129 -7.72 0.93 20.06
C ALA A 129 -6.26 0.60 19.73
N ILE A 130 -5.58 1.44 18.94
CA ILE A 130 -4.16 1.28 18.62
C ILE A 130 -3.32 1.45 19.89
N GLN A 131 -3.56 2.49 20.69
CA GLN A 131 -2.83 2.71 21.95
C GLN A 131 -2.97 1.55 22.94
N ALA A 132 -4.12 0.87 22.95
CA ALA A 132 -4.35 -0.29 23.82
C ALA A 132 -3.68 -1.58 23.34
N ASN A 133 -3.47 -1.74 22.02
CA ASN A 133 -3.02 -3.00 21.42
C ASN A 133 -1.57 -2.95 20.91
N TRP A 134 -0.96 -1.77 20.78
CA TRP A 134 0.33 -1.56 20.13
C TRP A 134 1.24 -0.75 21.04
N THR A 135 2.53 -1.13 21.10
CA THR A 135 3.54 -0.26 21.69
C THR A 135 3.94 0.85 20.71
N PRO A 136 4.42 2.01 21.19
CA PRO A 136 4.93 3.08 20.33
C PRO A 136 6.00 2.57 19.36
N LEU A 137 6.88 1.67 19.80
CA LEU A 137 7.92 1.07 18.96
C LEU A 137 7.33 0.24 17.82
N SER A 138 6.33 -0.61 18.11
CA SER A 138 5.66 -1.41 17.07
C SER A 138 4.92 -0.54 16.05
N ALA A 139 4.33 0.58 16.50
CA ALA A 139 3.67 1.54 15.63
C ALA A 139 4.67 2.23 14.68
N TYR A 140 5.84 2.63 15.18
CA TYR A 140 6.91 3.18 14.33
C TYR A 140 7.41 2.17 13.30
N ALA A 141 7.66 0.92 13.70
CA ALA A 141 8.10 -0.13 12.78
C ALA A 141 7.06 -0.39 11.68
N PHE A 142 5.77 -0.38 12.03
CA PHE A 142 4.68 -0.52 11.06
C PHE A 142 4.55 0.68 10.12
N LEU A 143 4.78 1.91 10.63
CA LEU A 143 4.80 3.10 9.77
C LEU A 143 5.93 3.01 8.74
N VAL A 144 7.14 2.63 9.16
CA VAL A 144 8.28 2.40 8.26
C VAL A 144 7.94 1.36 7.21
N MET A 145 7.35 0.23 7.62
CA MET A 145 6.85 -0.78 6.69
C MET A 145 5.85 -0.16 5.70
N SER A 146 4.82 0.54 6.19
CA SER A 146 3.71 1.09 5.39
C SER A 146 4.15 2.13 4.34
N LEU A 147 5.19 2.90 4.64
CA LEU A 147 5.74 3.92 3.75
C LEU A 147 6.60 3.31 2.65
N VAL A 148 7.43 2.32 2.98
CA VAL A 148 8.46 1.79 2.07
C VAL A 148 7.99 0.58 1.27
N TYR A 149 7.01 -0.19 1.75
CA TYR A 149 6.59 -1.41 1.06
C TYR A 149 5.94 -1.12 -0.30
N MET A 150 5.67 -2.19 -1.05
CA MET A 150 5.28 -2.18 -2.46
C MET A 150 4.32 -1.05 -2.89
N PRO A 151 4.46 -0.58 -4.14
CA PRO A 151 3.56 0.42 -4.71
C PRO A 151 2.13 -0.12 -4.81
N CYS A 152 1.15 0.78 -4.79
CA CYS A 152 -0.25 0.39 -4.90
C CYS A 152 -0.56 -0.27 -6.25
N VAL A 153 -1.69 -0.99 -6.34
CA VAL A 153 -2.12 -1.71 -7.55
C VAL A 153 -2.19 -0.80 -8.78
N ALA A 154 -2.61 0.46 -8.62
CA ALA A 154 -2.67 1.42 -9.71
C ALA A 154 -1.28 1.71 -10.32
N THR A 155 -0.30 1.96 -9.47
CA THR A 155 1.09 2.21 -9.90
C THR A 155 1.70 0.95 -10.50
N THR A 156 1.48 -0.22 -9.89
CA THR A 156 1.95 -1.50 -10.41
C THR A 156 1.36 -1.80 -11.81
N ALA A 157 0.07 -1.49 -12.01
CA ALA A 157 -0.60 -1.63 -13.30
C ALA A 157 -0.02 -0.67 -14.35
N ALA A 158 0.31 0.58 -13.97
CA ALA A 158 0.99 1.53 -14.85
C ALA A 158 2.39 1.02 -15.24
N ILE A 159 3.21 0.59 -14.27
CA ILE A 159 4.55 0.02 -14.53
C ILE A 159 4.47 -1.14 -15.52
N ARG A 160 3.50 -2.05 -15.34
CA ARG A 160 3.31 -3.19 -16.24
C ARG A 160 2.93 -2.77 -17.66
N ARG A 161 2.09 -1.73 -17.81
CA ARG A 161 1.66 -1.21 -19.12
C ARG A 161 2.81 -0.51 -19.85
N GLU A 162 3.62 0.26 -19.13
CA GLU A 162 4.73 1.04 -19.71
C GLU A 162 5.96 0.16 -20.01
N THR A 163 6.31 -0.77 -19.12
CA THR A 163 7.52 -1.60 -19.34
C THR A 163 7.25 -2.83 -20.22
N GLY A 164 6.00 -3.31 -20.30
CA GLY A 164 5.64 -4.53 -21.02
C GLY A 164 6.23 -5.84 -20.46
N SER A 165 7.12 -5.77 -19.47
CA SER A 165 7.80 -6.92 -18.86
C SER A 165 7.21 -7.30 -17.51
N ARG A 166 6.72 -8.54 -17.38
CA ARG A 166 6.22 -9.09 -16.11
C ARG A 166 7.32 -9.26 -15.06
N ALA A 167 8.55 -9.59 -15.49
CA ALA A 167 9.69 -9.73 -14.59
C ALA A 167 10.05 -8.39 -13.93
N TRP A 168 9.99 -7.29 -14.70
CA TRP A 168 10.25 -5.96 -14.18
C TRP A 168 9.17 -5.49 -13.20
N THR A 169 7.89 -5.77 -13.49
CA THR A 169 6.80 -5.51 -12.55
C THR A 169 6.98 -6.29 -11.25
N ALA A 170 7.34 -7.57 -11.33
CA ALA A 170 7.59 -8.40 -10.14
C ALA A 170 8.76 -7.86 -9.31
N PHE A 171 9.86 -7.46 -9.96
CA PHE A 171 10.99 -6.81 -9.28
C PHE A 171 10.56 -5.52 -8.56
N ALA A 172 9.79 -4.66 -9.23
CA ALA A 172 9.28 -3.40 -8.66
C ALA A 172 8.34 -3.58 -7.45
N VAL A 173 7.75 -4.77 -7.28
CA VAL A 173 6.89 -5.11 -6.13
C VAL A 173 7.69 -5.81 -5.02
N VAL A 174 8.47 -6.83 -5.38
CA VAL A 174 9.18 -7.69 -4.42
C VAL A 174 10.34 -6.96 -3.75
N TYR A 175 11.12 -6.18 -4.50
CA TYR A 175 12.27 -5.45 -3.96
C TYR A 175 11.88 -4.49 -2.80
N PRO A 176 10.93 -3.54 -2.98
CA PRO A 176 10.54 -2.65 -1.89
C PRO A 176 9.83 -3.39 -0.76
N LEU A 177 9.12 -4.49 -1.02
CA LEU A 177 8.50 -5.29 0.03
C LEU A 177 9.55 -5.92 0.97
N VAL A 178 10.60 -6.50 0.41
CA VAL A 178 11.72 -7.06 1.19
C VAL A 178 12.47 -5.95 1.92
N LEU A 179 12.76 -4.84 1.24
CA LEU A 179 13.44 -3.69 1.84
C LEU A 179 12.66 -3.14 3.04
N ALA A 180 11.34 -2.94 2.89
CA ALA A 180 10.48 -2.45 3.95
C ALA A 180 10.43 -3.41 5.14
N TRP A 181 10.37 -4.72 4.90
CA TRP A 181 10.43 -5.73 5.94
C TRP A 181 11.75 -5.68 6.72
N VAL A 182 12.89 -5.64 6.02
CA VAL A 182 14.20 -5.54 6.65
C VAL A 182 14.31 -4.27 7.50
N LEU A 183 13.89 -3.12 6.97
CA LEU A 183 13.91 -1.85 7.70
C LEU A 183 13.02 -1.88 8.94
N ALA A 184 11.81 -2.44 8.85
CA ALA A 184 10.91 -2.57 9.98
C ALA A 184 11.48 -3.48 11.09
N VAL A 185 12.10 -4.60 10.71
CA VAL A 185 12.78 -5.51 11.65
C VAL A 185 13.97 -4.81 12.31
N ILE A 186 14.78 -4.08 11.55
CA ILE A 186 15.89 -3.29 12.10
C ILE A 186 15.36 -2.29 13.13
N VAL A 187 14.34 -1.49 12.78
CA VAL A 187 13.78 -0.48 13.69
C VAL A 187 13.26 -1.11 14.98
N TYR A 188 12.53 -2.22 14.89
CA TYR A 188 11.98 -2.89 16.06
C TYR A 188 13.07 -3.53 16.94
N GLN A 189 14.03 -4.23 16.34
CA GLN A 189 15.07 -4.92 17.10
C GLN A 189 16.11 -3.95 17.70
N PHE A 190 16.46 -2.87 16.99
CA PHE A 190 17.30 -1.83 17.57
C PHE A 190 16.57 -1.06 18.67
N GLY A 191 15.29 -0.74 18.49
CA GLY A 191 14.49 -0.07 19.52
C GLY A 191 14.34 -0.91 20.78
N SER A 192 14.10 -2.22 20.63
CA SER A 192 13.98 -3.14 21.77
C SER A 192 15.32 -3.32 22.51
N LEU A 193 16.44 -3.37 21.78
CA LEU A 193 17.79 -3.40 22.37
C LEU A 193 18.14 -2.12 23.14
N LEU A 194 17.61 -0.96 22.73
CA LEU A 194 17.74 0.32 23.44
C LEU A 194 16.80 0.44 24.65
N GLY A 195 15.98 -0.58 24.93
CA GLY A 195 15.03 -0.58 26.05
C GLY A 195 13.80 0.30 25.82
N LEU A 196 13.55 0.73 24.58
CA LEU A 196 12.34 1.46 24.21
C LEU A 196 11.21 0.44 23.99
N ALA A 197 10.55 0.03 25.08
CA ALA A 197 9.39 -0.87 25.02
C ALA A 197 8.10 -0.09 24.67
#